data_AF-A0A2W4SXF7-F1
#
_entry.id   AF-A0A2W4SXF7-F1
#
_cell.length_a   1.000
_cell.length_b   1.000
_cell.length_c   1.000
_cell.angle_alpha   90.00
_cell.angle_beta   90.00
_cell.angle_gamma   90.00
#
_symmetry.space_group_name_H-M   'P 1'
#
loop_
_entity.id
_entity.type
_entity.pdbx_description
1 polymer ?
#
loop_
_entity_poly.entity_id
_entity_poly.type
_entity_poly.pdbx_seq_one_letter_code
_entity_poly.pdbx_strand_id
1 'polypeptide(L)'
;MIVVDASAMIAMMAREPDGAEISSRLEDLPRELHLRSASTVTIWEAASAIARIDRVPRVRALELVDQFCRPAAIEPIAPDMAIPALAIDASERYGMGGGRLGILNLGNCFSYATARHLKARLLFKGDATLAAPISSRLEGRRYPPGSTDSKSERVESLPDPIESVSQTVESLREPMLAAP
;
A
#
# COMPACT_ATOMS: atom_id res chain seq x y z
N MET A 1 7.50 -11.27 -12.26
CA MET A 1 7.05 -11.13 -10.86
C MET A 1 5.96 -10.07 -10.77
N ILE A 2 5.02 -10.29 -9.86
CA ILE A 2 3.87 -9.42 -9.58
C ILE A 2 3.86 -9.13 -8.09
N VAL A 3 3.60 -7.88 -7.74
CA VAL A 3 3.23 -7.48 -6.39
C VAL A 3 1.72 -7.27 -6.36
N VAL A 4 1.06 -7.86 -5.38
CA VAL A 4 -0.39 -7.78 -5.19
C VAL A 4 -0.69 -6.75 -4.11
N ASP A 5 -1.52 -5.76 -4.45
CA ASP A 5 -2.00 -4.74 -3.52
C ASP A 5 -3.16 -5.25 -2.64
N ALA A 6 -3.37 -4.60 -1.50
CA ALA A 6 -4.41 -4.95 -0.55
C ALA A 6 -5.80 -4.85 -1.19
N SER A 7 -6.04 -3.84 -2.03
CA SER A 7 -7.32 -3.66 -2.71
C SER A 7 -7.68 -4.84 -3.63
N ALA A 8 -6.70 -5.44 -4.32
CA ALA A 8 -6.92 -6.64 -5.14
C ALA A 8 -7.18 -7.88 -4.28
N MET A 9 -6.44 -8.04 -3.17
CA MET A 9 -6.68 -9.12 -2.21
C MET A 9 -8.09 -9.04 -1.61
N ILE A 10 -8.50 -7.85 -1.19
CA ILE A 10 -9.83 -7.59 -0.62
C ILE A 10 -10.91 -7.90 -1.65
N ALA A 11 -10.77 -7.44 -2.91
CA ALA A 11 -11.75 -7.71 -3.96
C ALA A 11 -11.96 -9.20 -4.20
N MET A 12 -10.88 -9.98 -4.28
CA MET A 12 -10.94 -11.42 -4.44
C MET A 12 -11.57 -12.12 -3.23
N MET A 13 -11.13 -11.77 -2.01
CA MET A 13 -11.59 -12.42 -0.78
C MET A 13 -13.05 -12.07 -0.43
N ALA A 14 -13.44 -10.81 -0.58
CA ALA A 14 -14.78 -10.32 -0.28
C ALA A 14 -15.79 -10.60 -1.40
N ARG A 15 -15.37 -11.24 -2.50
CA ARG A 15 -16.18 -11.52 -3.70
C ARG A 15 -16.86 -10.26 -4.22
N GLU A 16 -16.10 -9.17 -4.28
CA GLU A 16 -16.57 -7.95 -4.94
C GLU A 16 -16.80 -8.22 -6.44
N PRO A 17 -17.64 -7.43 -7.13
CA PRO A 17 -18.00 -7.70 -8.53
C PRO A 17 -16.82 -7.90 -9.48
N ASP A 18 -15.70 -7.23 -9.22
CA ASP A 18 -14.44 -7.29 -9.96
C ASP A 18 -13.45 -8.36 -9.44
N GLY A 19 -13.72 -8.99 -8.30
CA GLY A 19 -12.82 -9.97 -7.69
C GLY A 19 -12.58 -11.22 -8.55
N ALA A 20 -13.63 -11.73 -9.20
CA ALA A 20 -13.51 -12.89 -10.09
C ALA A 20 -12.65 -12.60 -11.32
N GLU A 21 -12.80 -11.40 -11.89
CA GLU A 21 -12.00 -10.94 -13.03
C GLU A 21 -10.52 -10.78 -12.64
N ILE A 22 -10.25 -10.19 -11.47
CA ILE A 22 -8.89 -10.05 -10.94
C ILE A 22 -8.23 -11.43 -10.75
N SER A 23 -8.96 -12.41 -10.19
CA SER A 23 -8.45 -13.77 -10.00
C SER A 23 -8.13 -14.46 -11.32
N SER A 24 -9.06 -14.46 -12.28
CA SER A 24 -8.86 -15.07 -13.61
C SER A 24 -7.63 -14.48 -14.30
N ARG A 25 -7.51 -13.15 -14.29
CA ARG A 25 -6.37 -12.47 -14.90
C ARG A 25 -5.04 -12.83 -14.25
N LEU A 26 -5.01 -13.12 -12.96
CA LEU A 26 -3.81 -13.53 -12.25
C LEU A 26 -3.41 -14.98 -12.59
N GLU A 27 -4.39 -15.83 -12.89
CA GLU A 27 -4.22 -17.22 -13.35
C GLU A 27 -3.78 -17.31 -14.82
N ASP A 28 -4.32 -16.45 -15.68
CA ASP A 28 -4.06 -16.42 -17.13
C ASP A 28 -2.67 -15.89 -17.52
N LEU A 29 -1.81 -15.55 -16.54
CA LEU A 29 -0.53 -14.94 -16.82
C LEU A 29 0.50 -15.93 -17.36
N PRO A 30 1.42 -15.44 -18.21
CA PRO A 30 2.57 -16.22 -18.64
C PRO A 30 3.37 -16.76 -17.44
N ARG A 31 3.98 -17.94 -17.63
CA ARG A 31 4.70 -18.66 -16.57
C ARG A 31 5.81 -17.83 -15.93
N GLU A 32 6.41 -16.92 -16.69
CA GLU A 32 7.47 -16.01 -16.25
C GLU A 32 6.99 -14.97 -15.22
N LEU A 33 5.67 -14.76 -15.12
CA LEU A 33 5.04 -13.84 -14.18
C LEU A 33 4.36 -14.54 -13.00
N HIS A 34 4.51 -15.86 -12.85
CA HIS A 34 3.84 -16.64 -11.79
C HIS A 34 4.33 -16.36 -10.37
N LEU A 35 5.51 -15.75 -10.19
CA LEU A 35 5.98 -15.30 -8.88
C LEU A 35 5.16 -14.10 -8.41
N ARG A 36 4.43 -14.27 -7.29
CA ARG A 36 3.57 -13.26 -6.68
C ARG A 36 4.06 -12.94 -5.28
N SER A 37 4.01 -11.67 -4.91
CA SER A 37 4.43 -11.21 -3.58
C SER A 37 3.53 -10.09 -3.06
N ALA A 38 3.51 -9.87 -1.76
CA ALA A 38 2.84 -8.73 -1.15
C ALA A 38 3.65 -8.22 0.06
N SER A 39 3.68 -6.91 0.30
CA SER A 39 4.31 -6.39 1.52
C SER A 39 3.55 -6.88 2.75
N THR A 40 4.24 -7.11 3.86
CA THR A 40 3.57 -7.38 5.15
C THR A 40 2.69 -6.21 5.61
N VAL A 41 2.98 -4.98 5.18
CA VAL A 41 2.12 -3.81 5.40
C VAL A 41 0.81 -3.92 4.61
N THR A 42 0.90 -4.35 3.35
CA THR A 42 -0.24 -4.63 2.48
C THR A 42 -1.11 -5.77 3.03
N ILE A 43 -0.48 -6.83 3.55
CA ILE A 43 -1.19 -7.94 4.21
C ILE A 43 -1.93 -7.46 5.46
N TRP A 44 -1.30 -6.60 6.27
CA TRP A 44 -1.95 -6.01 7.45
C TRP A 44 -3.17 -5.16 7.06
N GLU A 45 -3.07 -4.38 5.98
CA GLU A 45 -4.19 -3.58 5.48
C GLU A 45 -5.34 -4.47 4.98
N ALA A 46 -5.03 -5.51 4.21
CA ALA A 46 -6.02 -6.49 3.75
C ALA A 46 -6.73 -7.16 4.93
N ALA A 47 -5.98 -7.65 5.93
CA ALA A 47 -6.54 -8.26 7.13
C ALA A 47 -7.42 -7.27 7.91
N SER A 48 -6.99 -6.01 8.00
CA SER A 48 -7.74 -4.94 8.64
C SER A 48 -9.07 -4.63 7.93
N ALA A 49 -9.11 -4.75 6.61
CA ALA A 49 -10.33 -4.60 5.83
C ALA A 49 -11.26 -5.80 5.95
N ILE A 50 -10.73 -7.02 5.81
CA ILE A 50 -11.49 -8.26 5.96
C ILE A 50 -12.11 -8.37 7.35
N ALA A 51 -11.39 -7.98 8.41
CA ALA A 51 -11.95 -7.92 9.76
C ALA A 51 -13.23 -7.08 9.85
N ARG A 52 -13.28 -5.95 9.14
CA ARG A 52 -14.46 -5.06 9.10
C ARG A 52 -15.58 -5.65 8.26
N ILE A 53 -15.26 -6.20 7.08
CA ILE A 53 -16.23 -6.76 6.14
C ILE A 53 -16.93 -7.97 6.76
N ASP A 54 -16.15 -8.91 7.30
CA ASP A 54 -16.65 -10.17 7.85
C ASP A 54 -17.08 -10.06 9.33
N ARG A 55 -16.83 -8.89 9.95
CA ARG A 55 -17.12 -8.62 11.37
C ARG A 55 -16.46 -9.63 12.32
N VAL A 56 -15.20 -9.95 12.05
CA VAL A 56 -14.37 -10.87 12.85
C VAL A 56 -13.20 -10.12 13.51
N PRO A 57 -12.60 -10.65 14.59
CA PRO A 57 -11.38 -10.07 15.15
C PRO A 57 -10.23 -9.99 14.14
N ARG A 58 -9.39 -8.95 14.24
CA ARG A 58 -8.26 -8.73 13.30
C ARG A 58 -7.27 -9.89 13.26
N VAL A 59 -7.05 -10.57 14.38
CA VAL A 59 -6.20 -11.77 14.44
C VAL A 59 -6.78 -12.88 13.56
N ARG A 60 -8.09 -13.11 13.63
CA ARG A 60 -8.78 -14.09 12.78
C ARG A 60 -8.74 -13.68 11.31
N ALA A 61 -8.92 -12.40 11.00
CA ALA A 61 -8.83 -11.91 9.63
C ALA A 61 -7.41 -12.07 9.05
N LEU A 62 -6.35 -11.89 9.86
CA LEU A 62 -4.97 -12.14 9.42
C LEU A 62 -4.76 -13.62 9.06
N GLU A 63 -5.31 -14.55 9.85
CA GLU A 63 -5.29 -15.99 9.51
C GLU A 63 -6.03 -16.28 8.20
N LEU A 64 -7.18 -15.63 7.95
CA LEU A 64 -7.93 -15.79 6.71
C LEU A 64 -7.15 -15.27 5.49
N VAL A 65 -6.46 -14.13 5.64
CA VAL A 65 -5.59 -13.59 4.58
C VAL A 65 -4.39 -14.50 4.33
N ASP A 66 -3.75 -15.03 5.36
CA ASP A 66 -2.67 -16.01 5.22
C ASP A 66 -3.15 -17.32 4.55
N GLN A 67 -4.36 -17.80 4.90
CA GLN A 67 -5.02 -18.92 4.23
C GLN A 67 -5.34 -18.64 2.76
N PHE A 68 -5.64 -17.40 2.40
CA PHE A 68 -5.83 -16.97 1.02
C PHE A 68 -4.50 -16.89 0.24
N CYS A 69 -3.44 -16.35 0.85
CA CYS A 69 -2.15 -16.17 0.19
C CYS A 69 -1.49 -17.49 -0.24
N ARG A 70 -1.62 -18.55 0.57
CA ARG A 70 -1.03 -19.87 0.30
C ARG A 70 -1.42 -20.46 -1.07
N PRO A 71 -2.71 -20.76 -1.35
CA PRO A 71 -3.13 -21.29 -2.65
C PRO A 71 -2.96 -20.27 -3.78
N ALA A 72 -2.99 -18.97 -3.48
CA ALA A 72 -2.71 -17.92 -4.45
C ALA A 72 -1.20 -17.74 -4.74
N ALA A 73 -0.31 -18.50 -4.08
CA ALA A 73 1.14 -18.40 -4.18
C ALA A 73 1.68 -16.98 -3.98
N ILE A 74 1.07 -16.20 -3.09
CA ILE A 74 1.48 -14.84 -2.74
C ILE A 74 2.45 -14.90 -1.55
N GLU A 75 3.72 -14.61 -1.80
CA GLU A 75 4.76 -14.61 -0.78
C GLU A 75 4.81 -13.27 -0.02
N PRO A 76 4.69 -13.27 1.32
CA PRO A 76 4.88 -12.07 2.14
C PRO A 76 6.32 -11.55 2.08
N ILE A 77 6.50 -10.24 1.90
CA ILE A 77 7.80 -9.56 1.92
C ILE A 77 7.82 -8.56 3.09
N ALA A 78 8.73 -8.80 4.03
CA ALA A 78 9.02 -7.83 5.09
C ALA A 78 9.85 -6.68 4.50
N PRO A 79 9.44 -5.41 4.70
CA PRO A 79 10.22 -4.28 4.22
C PRO A 79 11.54 -4.11 4.98
N ASP A 80 12.65 -4.08 4.26
CA ASP A 80 13.90 -3.46 4.74
C ASP A 80 13.81 -1.94 4.61
N MET A 81 14.85 -1.18 4.93
CA MET A 81 14.82 0.29 4.81
C MET A 81 14.75 0.84 3.37
N ALA A 82 15.03 0.02 2.35
CA ALA A 82 14.94 0.46 0.96
C ALA A 82 13.48 0.63 0.52
N ILE A 83 12.57 -0.21 1.01
CA ILE A 83 11.14 -0.11 0.68
C ILE A 83 10.49 1.17 1.27
N PRO A 84 10.62 1.50 2.57
CA PRO A 84 10.14 2.76 3.14
C PRO A 84 10.73 3.99 2.45
N ALA A 85 12.02 3.99 2.08
CA ALA A 85 12.60 5.10 1.33
C ALA A 85 11.90 5.33 -0.02
N LEU A 86 11.60 4.25 -0.75
CA LEU A 86 10.81 4.32 -1.99
C LEU A 86 9.34 4.69 -1.75
N ALA A 87 8.78 4.31 -0.60
CA ALA A 87 7.40 4.66 -0.21
C ALA A 87 7.26 6.15 0.11
N ILE A 88 8.27 6.75 0.76
CA ILE A 88 8.35 8.20 0.99
C ILE A 88 8.51 8.96 -0.33
N ASP A 89 9.39 8.49 -1.22
CA ASP A 89 9.52 9.07 -2.58
C ASP A 89 8.19 8.99 -3.35
N ALA A 90 7.44 7.90 -3.18
CA ALA A 90 6.11 7.77 -3.77
C ALA A 90 5.10 8.73 -3.14
N SER A 91 5.10 8.93 -1.82
CA SER A 91 4.20 9.88 -1.16
C SER A 91 4.53 11.34 -1.47
N GLU A 92 5.79 11.69 -1.69
CA GLU A 92 6.16 13.04 -2.14
C GLU A 92 5.71 13.29 -3.59
N ARG A 93 5.89 12.30 -4.47
CA ARG A 93 5.54 12.44 -5.90
C ARG A 93 4.04 12.35 -6.17
N TYR A 94 3.34 11.52 -5.41
CA TYR A 94 1.96 11.11 -5.68
C TYR A 94 1.01 11.25 -4.49
N GLY A 95 1.53 11.58 -3.30
CA GLY A 95 0.74 11.89 -2.11
C GLY A 95 0.38 13.37 -2.03
N MET A 96 -0.12 13.78 -0.86
CA MET A 96 -0.82 15.06 -0.72
C MET A 96 0.13 16.27 -0.67
N GLY A 97 0.10 17.10 -1.72
CA GLY A 97 0.73 18.42 -1.74
C GLY A 97 0.63 19.10 -3.10
N GLY A 98 0.22 20.38 -3.14
CA GLY A 98 0.31 21.21 -4.36
C GLY A 98 -0.84 21.14 -5.38
N GLY A 99 -2.07 20.85 -4.95
CA GLY A 99 -3.27 21.04 -5.80
C GLY A 99 -3.50 20.00 -6.90
N ARG A 100 -2.92 18.79 -6.78
CA ARG A 100 -3.21 17.66 -7.68
C ARG A 100 -3.83 16.50 -6.90
N LEU A 101 -4.94 15.98 -7.43
CA LEU A 101 -5.69 14.82 -6.91
C LEU A 101 -4.81 13.56 -6.94
N GLY A 102 -4.29 13.15 -5.78
CA GLY A 102 -3.51 11.92 -5.61
C GLY A 102 -3.58 11.43 -4.16
N ILE A 103 -4.52 10.53 -3.89
CA ILE A 103 -4.79 9.95 -2.57
C ILE A 103 -3.95 8.67 -2.42
N LEU A 104 -2.62 8.80 -2.34
CA LEU A 104 -1.77 7.63 -2.06
C LEU A 104 -1.79 7.39 -0.53
N ASN A 105 -2.62 6.44 -0.09
CA ASN A 105 -2.64 5.99 1.31
C ASN A 105 -1.35 5.21 1.64
N LEU A 106 -1.07 4.97 2.93
CA LEU A 106 0.11 4.24 3.38
C LEU A 106 0.29 2.89 2.67
N GLY A 107 -0.80 2.13 2.55
CA GLY A 107 -0.81 0.82 1.90
C GLY A 107 -0.36 0.86 0.45
N ASN A 108 -0.95 1.78 -0.33
CA ASN A 108 -0.60 2.02 -1.72
C ASN A 108 0.87 2.46 -1.87
N CYS A 109 1.40 3.28 -0.94
CA CYS A 109 2.82 3.64 -0.93
C CYS A 109 3.71 2.38 -0.80
N PHE A 110 3.37 1.47 0.12
CA PHE A 110 4.13 0.24 0.34
C PHE A 110 3.98 -0.76 -0.80
N SER A 111 2.79 -0.90 -1.38
CA SER A 111 2.55 -1.72 -2.56
C SER A 111 3.36 -1.21 -3.76
N TYR A 112 3.33 0.10 -4.02
CA TYR A 112 4.15 0.74 -5.05
C TYR A 112 5.65 0.54 -4.79
N ALA A 113 6.11 0.82 -3.58
CA ALA A 113 7.51 0.74 -3.22
C ALA A 113 8.06 -0.68 -3.32
N THR A 114 7.29 -1.67 -2.87
CA THR A 114 7.64 -3.10 -2.98
C THR A 114 7.72 -3.52 -4.44
N ALA A 115 6.76 -3.12 -5.26
CA ALA A 115 6.78 -3.39 -6.70
C ALA A 115 7.99 -2.75 -7.39
N ARG A 116 8.34 -1.50 -7.03
CA ARG A 116 9.51 -0.81 -7.55
C ARG A 116 10.82 -1.48 -7.10
N HIS A 117 10.93 -1.84 -5.82
CA HIS A 117 12.09 -2.52 -5.25
C HIS A 117 12.36 -3.86 -5.95
N LEU A 118 11.31 -4.64 -6.21
CA LEU A 118 11.39 -5.94 -6.86
C LEU A 118 11.41 -5.86 -8.41
N LYS A 119 11.34 -4.65 -8.99
CA LYS A 119 11.15 -4.42 -10.45
C LYS A 119 9.96 -5.23 -11.00
N ALA A 120 8.92 -5.37 -10.18
CA ALA A 120 7.74 -6.16 -10.45
C ALA A 120 6.62 -5.31 -11.08
N ARG A 121 5.63 -6.00 -11.64
CA ARG A 121 4.34 -5.42 -12.00
C ARG A 121 3.48 -5.27 -10.74
N LEU A 122 2.60 -4.29 -10.70
CA LEU A 122 1.67 -4.08 -9.58
C LEU A 122 0.24 -4.45 -10.02
N LEU A 123 -0.46 -5.24 -9.20
CA LEU A 123 -1.87 -5.59 -9.35
C LEU A 123 -2.68 -4.91 -8.24
N PHE A 124 -3.67 -4.09 -8.60
CA PHE A 124 -4.53 -3.36 -7.66
C PHE A 124 -5.96 -3.22 -8.22
N LYS A 125 -6.94 -2.88 -7.37
CA LYS A 125 -8.33 -2.63 -7.75
C LYS A 125 -8.47 -1.21 -8.31
N GLY A 126 -8.71 -1.05 -9.61
CA GLY A 126 -8.87 0.26 -10.26
C GLY A 126 -8.32 0.32 -11.69
N ASP A 127 -7.41 -0.60 -12.00
CA ASP A 127 -7.09 -1.01 -13.36
C ASP A 127 -6.94 -2.52 -13.29
N ALA A 128 -7.93 -3.27 -13.79
CA ALA A 128 -7.84 -4.72 -13.81
C ALA A 128 -6.62 -5.18 -14.66
N THR A 129 -5.95 -4.29 -15.39
CA THR A 129 -4.69 -4.59 -16.09
C THR A 129 -3.48 -4.48 -15.17
N LEU A 130 -2.57 -5.44 -15.27
CA LEU A 130 -1.28 -5.36 -14.60
C LEU A 130 -0.55 -4.09 -15.05
N ALA A 131 -0.16 -3.25 -14.10
CA ALA A 131 0.73 -2.14 -14.41
C ALA A 131 2.02 -2.70 -15.03
N ALA A 132 2.51 -2.07 -16.10
CA ALA A 132 3.84 -2.35 -16.63
C ALA A 132 4.87 -2.26 -15.48
N PRO A 133 6.02 -2.97 -15.58
CA PRO A 133 7.04 -2.91 -14.53
C PRO A 133 7.32 -1.47 -14.12
N ILE A 134 7.28 -1.18 -12.82
CA ILE A 134 7.36 0.20 -12.30
C ILE A 134 8.70 0.87 -12.70
N SER A 135 9.70 0.09 -13.12
CA SER A 135 10.98 0.56 -13.66
C SER A 135 10.90 1.31 -15.00
N SER A 136 9.79 1.23 -15.74
CA SER A 136 9.73 1.73 -17.13
C SER A 136 8.53 2.65 -17.40
N ARG A 137 8.52 3.86 -16.84
CA ARG A 137 7.62 4.97 -17.23
C ARG A 137 6.22 4.94 -16.59
N LEU A 138 6.15 5.33 -15.31
CA LEU A 138 4.95 5.97 -14.77
C LEU A 138 4.98 7.50 -14.94
N GLU A 139 6.01 8.04 -15.61
CA GLU A 139 6.05 9.42 -16.09
C GLU A 139 4.89 9.65 -17.09
N GLY A 140 3.72 10.04 -16.58
CA GLY A 140 2.55 10.41 -17.36
C GLY A 140 1.25 9.63 -17.05
N ARG A 141 1.29 8.52 -16.31
CA ARG A 141 0.06 7.85 -15.82
C ARG A 141 -0.12 8.20 -14.34
N ARG A 142 -1.20 8.94 -14.03
CA ARG A 142 -1.57 9.22 -12.63
C ARG A 142 -1.80 7.88 -11.91
N TYR A 143 -1.24 7.72 -10.71
CA TYR A 143 -1.75 6.72 -9.77
C TYR A 143 -3.21 7.10 -9.50
N PRO A 144 -4.21 6.25 -9.78
CA PRO A 144 -5.59 6.62 -9.54
C PRO A 144 -5.81 6.79 -8.03
N PRO A 145 -6.66 7.75 -7.61
CA PRO A 145 -6.90 8.01 -6.20
C PRO A 145 -7.34 6.72 -5.50
N GLY A 146 -6.69 6.39 -4.39
CA GLY A 146 -7.12 5.30 -3.52
C GLY A 146 -8.57 5.52 -3.13
N SER A 147 -9.35 4.42 -3.09
CA SER A 147 -10.72 4.42 -2.62
C SER A 147 -10.76 4.88 -1.16
N THR A 148 -10.93 6.17 -0.92
CA THR A 148 -11.17 6.70 0.43
C THR A 148 -12.58 7.24 0.50
N ASP A 149 -13.38 6.59 1.35
CA ASP A 149 -14.43 7.28 2.07
C ASP A 149 -13.85 8.51 2.77
N SER A 150 -14.58 9.60 2.65
CA SER A 150 -14.19 10.95 3.01
C SER A 150 -14.16 11.17 4.51
N LYS A 151 -13.10 11.83 5.00
CA LYS A 151 -13.13 12.90 6.02
C LYS A 151 -11.76 13.54 6.15
N SER A 152 -11.69 14.83 5.82
CA SER A 152 -10.49 15.67 5.89
C SER A 152 -10.36 16.32 7.26
N GLU A 153 -9.16 16.32 7.84
CA GLU A 153 -8.74 17.33 8.82
C GLU A 153 -7.30 17.78 8.50
N ARG A 154 -7.04 19.07 8.74
CA ARG A 154 -5.84 19.84 8.37
C ARG A 154 -4.60 19.40 9.19
N VAL A 155 -3.42 19.39 8.56
CA VAL A 155 -2.13 19.10 9.23
C VAL A 155 -1.18 20.29 9.02
N GLU A 156 -0.67 20.85 10.12
CA GLU A 156 0.44 21.82 10.17
C GLU A 156 1.81 21.10 10.20
N SER A 157 2.87 21.79 9.75
CA SER A 157 4.22 21.27 9.45
C SER A 157 5.05 20.80 10.66
N LEU A 158 5.90 19.78 10.46
CA LEU A 158 6.84 19.21 11.45
C LEU A 158 8.32 19.62 11.21
N PRO A 159 9.17 19.70 12.26
CA PRO A 159 10.59 20.10 12.17
C PRO A 159 11.58 18.92 11.97
N ASP A 160 12.86 19.26 11.72
CA ASP A 160 14.00 18.37 11.38
C ASP A 160 14.48 17.42 12.51
N PRO A 161 15.23 16.33 12.19
CA PRO A 161 15.46 15.17 13.07
C PRO A 161 16.56 15.36 14.13
N ILE A 162 16.37 14.71 15.29
CA ILE A 162 17.03 15.02 16.57
C ILE A 162 18.18 14.03 16.92
N GLU A 163 19.28 14.55 17.49
CA GLU A 163 20.36 13.76 18.11
C GLU A 163 19.93 13.26 19.51
N SER A 164 19.99 11.94 19.70
CA SER A 164 19.63 11.17 20.91
C SER A 164 18.12 10.99 21.19
N VAL A 165 17.67 9.72 21.26
CA VAL A 165 16.27 9.30 21.46
C VAL A 165 15.67 9.85 22.77
N SER A 166 16.45 10.06 23.82
CA SER A 166 15.96 10.69 25.06
C SER A 166 15.87 12.22 24.96
N GLN A 167 16.81 12.87 24.26
CA GLN A 167 16.73 14.32 23.97
C GLN A 167 15.65 14.65 22.93
N THR A 168 15.34 13.69 22.05
CA THR A 168 14.25 13.73 21.05
C THR A 168 12.88 13.77 21.71
N VAL A 169 12.67 12.95 22.73
CA VAL A 169 11.37 12.86 23.41
C VAL A 169 11.14 14.07 24.33
N GLU A 170 12.19 14.69 24.86
CA GLU A 170 12.14 15.91 25.67
C GLU A 170 12.00 17.18 24.83
N SER A 171 12.65 17.27 23.66
CA SER A 171 12.51 18.42 22.76
C SER A 171 11.15 18.49 22.04
N LEU A 172 10.38 17.41 22.08
CA LEU A 172 9.04 17.28 21.46
C LEU A 172 7.88 17.51 22.44
N ARG A 173 8.13 17.82 23.73
CA ARG A 173 7.09 18.14 24.73
C ARG A 173 7.18 19.61 25.18
N GLU A 174 6.19 20.41 24.75
CA GLU A 174 5.67 21.68 25.32
C GLU A 174 6.24 23.03 24.78
N PRO A 175 5.44 24.14 24.75
CA PRO A 175 4.35 24.35 23.79
C PRO A 175 4.35 25.79 23.19
N MET A 176 3.69 25.97 22.05
CA MET A 176 2.62 26.96 21.85
C MET A 176 2.66 28.22 22.77
N LEU A 177 3.55 29.20 22.51
CA LEU A 177 3.40 30.60 22.96
C LEU A 177 4.35 31.53 22.19
N ALA A 178 3.75 32.59 21.62
CA ALA A 178 4.34 33.80 21.04
C ALA A 178 4.89 33.74 19.59
N ALA A 179 4.01 33.98 18.62
CA ALA A 179 4.30 34.97 17.56
C ALA A 179 3.96 36.37 18.11
N PRO A 180 4.68 37.45 17.72
CA PRO A 180 4.52 38.78 18.30
C PRO A 180 3.18 39.46 17.96
#